data_AF-A0A9W9I5U8-F1
#
_entry.id   AF-A0A9W9I5U8-F1
#
_cell.length_a   1.000
_cell.length_b   1.000
_cell.length_c   1.000
_cell.angle_alpha   90.00
_cell.angle_beta   90.00
_cell.angle_gamma   90.00
#
_symmetry.space_group_name_H-M   'P 1'
#
loop_
_entity.id
_entity.type
_entity.pdbx_description
1 polymer ?
#
loop_
_entity_poly.entity_id
_entity_poly.type
_entity_poly.pdbx_seq_one_letter_code
_entity_poly.pdbx_strand_id
1 'polypeptide(L)'
;MPDMDRVPGNRILEYIQDLASTKKALPYGQPVVALVSQTVTDSAALLKLAEEVGPHIAVLQVQADIIDDWSDETIDQLTYYAKKYGFILWEGSRVLNSTVNFMGRGSADWQTRKVLADLVKPKYTHGTAKVARWSNIATSWATGVSLGEQEKDLLIPTLRTAAREAVATTVKTIETQISAANVEDHHEEVEAPMSPLSTNGWHEFSSDSIGYALRKSSTISVTESVVLQPHVEPEDGVPAPPLLSRGLVLCLPCAINSAFTFNFRQSTIMAACANHDFVVGLIASEPFFTDYSGNYLFDLAFQDGQGTPHLDRNLHEFWPYLENRNSFALFSLIPDEILQNYESDPIRSMNRDSSEGETPQSVVKLHYIVDQALKMRDASRKENQGNQQRDPSVPAGPSIFHVPIVILP
;
A
#
# COMPACT_ATOMS: atom_id res chain seq x y z
N MET A 1 1.00 5.98 35.73
CA MET A 1 1.15 4.54 35.46
C MET A 1 1.92 4.42 34.15
N PRO A 2 2.97 3.60 34.06
CA PRO A 2 3.65 3.41 32.79
C PRO A 2 2.76 2.58 31.86
N ASP A 3 2.58 3.07 30.65
CA ASP A 3 1.80 2.48 29.56
C ASP A 3 2.56 1.25 29.01
N MET A 4 2.49 0.13 29.72
CA MET A 4 3.36 -1.04 29.49
C MET A 4 2.72 -2.20 28.72
N ASP A 5 1.48 -2.09 28.24
CA ASP A 5 0.80 -3.17 27.51
C ASP A 5 -0.04 -2.68 26.31
N ARG A 6 0.33 -1.57 25.66
CA ARG A 6 -0.23 -1.27 24.34
C ARG A 6 0.47 -2.12 23.30
N VAL A 7 -0.24 -3.09 22.75
CA VAL A 7 0.16 -3.79 21.52
C VAL A 7 0.50 -2.72 20.48
N PRO A 8 1.66 -2.78 19.81
CA PRO A 8 2.04 -1.76 18.83
C PRO A 8 0.97 -1.68 17.74
N GLY A 9 0.43 -0.49 17.50
CA GLY A 9 -0.53 -0.27 16.43
C GLY A 9 0.11 -0.40 15.05
N ASN A 10 -0.74 -0.35 14.03
CA ASN A 10 -0.27 -0.40 12.65
C ASN A 10 0.34 0.96 12.28
N ARG A 11 1.67 1.02 12.16
CA ARG A 11 2.42 2.26 11.85
C ARG A 11 1.95 2.98 10.58
N ILE A 12 1.48 2.24 9.58
CA ILE A 12 0.97 2.85 8.34
C ILE A 12 -0.37 3.55 8.63
N LEU A 13 -1.26 2.91 9.39
CA LEU A 13 -2.53 3.51 9.76
C LEU A 13 -2.33 4.72 10.67
N GLU A 14 -1.47 4.60 11.69
CA GLU A 14 -1.10 5.69 12.60
C GLU A 14 -0.60 6.90 11.78
N TYR A 15 0.29 6.66 10.82
CA TYR A 15 0.78 7.71 9.92
C TYR A 15 -0.36 8.38 9.13
N ILE A 16 -1.25 7.60 8.50
CA ILE A 16 -2.40 8.15 7.75
C ILE A 16 -3.31 8.99 8.67
N GLN A 17 -3.50 8.56 9.91
CA GLN A 17 -4.30 9.30 10.89
C GLN A 17 -3.61 10.59 11.32
N ASP A 18 -2.30 10.56 11.57
CA ASP A 18 -1.51 11.74 11.94
C ASP A 18 -1.54 12.80 10.84
N LEU A 19 -1.53 12.39 9.57
CA LEU A 19 -1.63 13.30 8.42
C LEU A 19 -2.89 14.16 8.44
N ALA A 20 -4.01 13.65 8.97
CA ALA A 20 -5.25 14.43 9.09
C ALA A 20 -5.08 15.71 9.93
N SER A 21 -4.14 15.68 10.89
CA SER A 21 -3.87 16.81 11.78
C SER A 21 -2.63 17.61 11.39
N THR A 22 -1.64 16.97 10.75
CA THR A 22 -0.33 17.58 10.46
C THR A 22 -0.24 18.14 9.05
N LYS A 23 -0.87 17.50 8.06
CA LYS A 23 -0.76 17.87 6.65
C LYS A 23 -1.88 18.81 6.21
N LYS A 24 -1.65 20.11 6.38
CA LYS A 24 -2.64 21.19 6.15
C LYS A 24 -3.14 21.30 4.71
N ALA A 25 -2.35 20.86 3.73
CA ALA A 25 -2.69 20.94 2.32
C ALA A 25 -3.68 19.84 1.88
N LEU A 26 -4.00 18.86 2.73
CA LEU A 26 -5.04 17.88 2.46
C LEU A 26 -6.40 18.56 2.20
N PRO A 27 -7.18 18.11 1.20
CA PRO A 27 -8.53 18.60 0.95
C PRO A 27 -9.40 18.54 2.21
N TYR A 28 -9.73 19.71 2.75
CA TYR A 28 -10.55 19.85 3.96
C TYR A 28 -10.01 19.07 5.18
N GLY A 29 -8.69 18.85 5.25
CA GLY A 29 -8.04 18.05 6.30
C GLY A 29 -8.32 16.55 6.24
N GLN A 30 -8.96 16.05 5.17
CA GLN A 30 -9.28 14.64 4.98
C GLN A 30 -8.08 13.93 4.32
N PRO A 31 -7.51 12.87 4.90
CA PRO A 31 -6.59 12.00 4.19
C PRO A 31 -7.31 11.34 3.00
N VAL A 32 -6.68 11.37 1.82
CA VAL A 32 -7.23 10.85 0.56
C VAL A 32 -6.22 9.95 -0.12
N VAL A 33 -6.72 8.90 -0.79
CA VAL A 33 -5.95 8.12 -1.76
C VAL A 33 -6.17 8.70 -3.16
N ALA A 34 -5.11 9.13 -3.83
CA ALA A 34 -5.15 9.35 -5.27
C ALA A 34 -4.84 8.05 -6.00
N LEU A 35 -5.84 7.51 -6.69
CA LEU A 35 -5.67 6.40 -7.62
C LEU A 35 -5.31 6.94 -8.99
N VAL A 36 -4.14 6.55 -9.49
CA VAL A 36 -3.70 6.88 -10.84
C VAL A 36 -4.58 6.16 -11.86
N SER A 37 -5.21 6.92 -12.75
CA SER A 37 -6.07 6.44 -13.82
C SER A 37 -5.32 5.52 -14.79
N GLN A 38 -6.06 4.64 -15.46
CA GLN A 38 -5.54 3.74 -16.49
C GLN A 38 -5.05 4.48 -17.76
N THR A 39 -5.29 5.79 -17.84
CA THR A 39 -4.80 6.65 -18.92
C THR A 39 -3.32 7.02 -18.78
N VAL A 40 -2.75 6.87 -17.58
CA VAL A 40 -1.32 7.06 -17.33
C VAL A 40 -0.61 5.73 -17.57
N THR A 41 0.12 5.63 -18.68
CA THR A 41 0.85 4.40 -19.05
C THR A 41 2.36 4.58 -19.12
N ASP A 42 2.88 5.77 -18.78
CA ASP A 42 4.32 6.05 -18.80
C ASP A 42 4.79 6.69 -17.49
N SER A 43 6.07 6.47 -17.17
CA SER A 43 6.68 6.93 -15.93
C SER A 43 6.74 8.46 -15.84
N ALA A 44 6.89 9.17 -16.96
CA ALA A 44 6.99 10.63 -16.94
C ALA A 44 5.66 11.27 -16.50
N ALA A 45 4.54 10.82 -17.06
CA ALA A 45 3.20 11.25 -16.67
C ALA A 45 2.88 10.87 -15.22
N LEU A 46 3.24 9.66 -14.79
CA LEU A 46 3.08 9.21 -13.41
C LEU A 46 3.84 10.09 -12.40
N LEU A 47 5.11 10.37 -12.68
CA LEU A 47 5.96 11.18 -11.81
C LEU A 47 5.50 12.63 -11.76
N LYS A 48 5.05 13.19 -12.90
CA LYS A 48 4.44 14.53 -12.94
C LYS A 48 3.20 14.60 -12.07
N LEU A 49 2.29 13.61 -12.18
CA LEU A 49 1.10 13.57 -11.33
C LEU A 49 1.48 13.47 -9.85
N ALA A 50 2.42 12.57 -9.50
CA ALA A 50 2.91 12.42 -8.13
C ALA A 50 3.49 13.72 -7.55
N GLU A 51 4.19 14.50 -8.38
CA GLU A 51 4.71 15.82 -8.00
C GLU A 51 3.59 16.83 -7.74
N GLU A 52 2.60 16.90 -8.64
CA GLU A 52 1.48 17.85 -8.54
C GLU A 52 0.57 17.57 -7.34
N VAL A 53 0.20 16.30 -7.12
CA VAL A 53 -0.80 15.94 -6.11
C VAL A 53 -0.19 15.55 -4.77
N GLY A 54 1.12 15.27 -4.71
CA GLY A 54 1.84 14.84 -3.51
C GLY A 54 1.52 15.65 -2.25
N PRO A 55 1.53 17.00 -2.28
CA PRO A 55 1.18 17.83 -1.13
C PRO A 55 -0.28 17.67 -0.64
N HIS A 56 -1.17 17.16 -1.47
CA HIS A 56 -2.62 17.13 -1.23
C HIS A 56 -3.17 15.72 -0.94
N ILE A 57 -2.33 14.70 -0.87
CA ILE A 57 -2.76 13.30 -0.68
C ILE A 57 -2.08 12.64 0.51
N ALA A 58 -2.70 11.60 1.06
CA ALA A 58 -2.07 10.74 2.07
C ALA A 58 -1.44 9.49 1.42
N VAL A 59 -2.05 8.99 0.36
CA VAL A 59 -1.63 7.78 -0.35
C VAL A 59 -1.67 8.02 -1.85
N LEU A 60 -0.64 7.60 -2.57
CA LEU A 60 -0.66 7.48 -4.03
C LEU A 60 -0.78 6.00 -4.40
N GLN A 61 -1.87 5.63 -5.07
CA GLN A 61 -2.10 4.27 -5.53
C GLN A 61 -1.72 4.13 -7.00
N VAL A 62 -0.73 3.28 -7.28
CA VAL A 62 -0.07 3.10 -8.57
C VAL A 62 -0.32 1.69 -9.11
N GLN A 63 -0.59 1.58 -10.41
CA GLN A 63 -0.73 0.33 -11.13
C GLN A 63 0.56 0.06 -11.92
N ALA A 64 1.56 -0.55 -11.29
CA ALA A 64 2.91 -0.64 -11.86
C ALA A 64 3.00 -1.48 -13.16
N ASP A 65 2.06 -2.39 -13.37
CA ASP A 65 2.02 -3.30 -14.52
C ASP A 65 1.46 -2.68 -15.81
N ILE A 66 0.79 -1.52 -15.73
CA ILE A 66 0.31 -0.76 -16.89
C ILE A 66 1.26 0.37 -17.28
N ILE A 67 2.37 0.55 -16.55
CA ILE A 67 3.41 1.52 -16.87
C ILE A 67 4.43 0.85 -17.79
N ASP A 68 4.46 1.27 -19.06
CA ASP A 68 5.20 0.65 -20.15
C ASP A 68 6.72 0.62 -19.89
N ASP A 69 7.25 1.64 -19.22
CA ASP A 69 8.67 1.83 -18.90
C ASP A 69 8.98 1.67 -17.40
N TRP A 70 8.19 0.88 -16.67
CA TRP A 70 8.39 0.65 -15.23
C TRP A 70 9.80 0.13 -14.91
N SER A 71 10.54 0.89 -14.09
CA SER A 71 11.92 0.58 -13.73
C SER A 71 12.26 0.89 -12.26
N ASP A 72 13.47 0.50 -11.83
CA ASP A 72 13.96 0.84 -10.49
C ASP A 72 14.16 2.37 -10.35
N GLU A 73 14.48 3.10 -11.43
CA GLU A 73 14.55 4.57 -11.44
C GLU A 73 13.19 5.22 -11.17
N THR A 74 12.11 4.71 -11.78
CA THR A 74 10.74 5.19 -11.51
C THR A 74 10.38 4.99 -10.05
N ILE A 75 10.74 3.83 -9.47
CA ILE A 75 10.55 3.53 -8.03
C ILE A 75 11.30 4.54 -7.16
N ASP A 76 12.55 4.85 -7.50
CA ASP A 76 13.39 5.76 -6.72
C ASP A 76 12.85 7.20 -6.75
N GLN A 77 12.35 7.66 -7.90
CA GLN A 77 11.70 8.96 -8.05
C GLN A 77 10.36 9.04 -7.32
N LEU A 78 9.52 8.00 -7.39
CA LEU A 78 8.29 7.93 -6.59
C LEU A 78 8.59 7.96 -5.09
N THR A 79 9.62 7.24 -4.66
CA THR A 79 10.08 7.22 -3.26
C THR A 79 10.59 8.61 -2.85
N TYR A 80 11.28 9.30 -3.74
CA TYR A 80 11.70 10.69 -3.52
C TYR A 80 10.49 11.61 -3.30
N TYR A 81 9.47 11.55 -4.16
CA TYR A 81 8.26 12.36 -3.98
C TYR A 81 7.47 12.00 -2.73
N ALA A 82 7.41 10.70 -2.38
CA ALA A 82 6.80 10.24 -1.15
C ALA A 82 7.47 10.88 0.08
N LYS A 83 8.81 10.93 0.12
CA LYS A 83 9.58 11.66 1.16
C LYS A 83 9.29 13.15 1.13
N LYS A 84 9.44 13.78 -0.04
CA LYS A 84 9.31 15.22 -0.23
C LYS A 84 7.96 15.76 0.24
N TYR A 85 6.89 15.05 -0.09
CA TYR A 85 5.53 15.53 0.17
C TYR A 85 4.84 14.78 1.32
N GLY A 86 5.49 13.80 1.94
CA GLY A 86 4.93 13.06 3.07
C GLY A 86 3.66 12.28 2.72
N PHE A 87 3.72 11.44 1.70
CA PHE A 87 2.67 10.45 1.40
C PHE A 87 3.26 9.04 1.35
N ILE A 88 2.41 8.01 1.35
CA ILE A 88 2.82 6.61 1.20
C ILE A 88 2.40 6.03 -0.16
N LEU A 89 3.10 5.00 -0.59
CA LEU A 89 2.86 4.32 -1.87
C LEU A 89 2.01 3.06 -1.67
N TRP A 90 1.05 2.86 -2.58
CA TRP A 90 0.22 1.66 -2.63
C TRP A 90 0.21 1.07 -4.03
N GLU A 91 0.58 -0.20 -4.18
CA GLU A 91 0.39 -0.95 -5.42
C GLU A 91 -1.06 -1.41 -5.56
N GLY A 92 -1.72 -0.96 -6.62
CA GLY A 92 -3.15 -1.12 -6.85
C GLY A 92 -3.53 -2.13 -7.93
N SER A 93 -2.61 -2.59 -8.77
CA SER A 93 -2.97 -3.47 -9.90
C SER A 93 -2.97 -4.95 -9.56
N ARG A 94 -2.29 -5.37 -8.49
CA ARG A 94 -2.19 -6.79 -8.13
C ARG A 94 -2.91 -7.08 -6.83
N VAL A 95 -3.93 -7.93 -6.95
CA VAL A 95 -4.45 -8.67 -5.79
C VAL A 95 -3.58 -9.90 -5.58
N LEU A 96 -2.76 -9.89 -4.52
CA LEU A 96 -1.75 -10.92 -4.27
C LEU A 96 -2.35 -12.33 -4.22
N ASN A 97 -3.38 -12.53 -3.40
CA ASN A 97 -4.21 -13.73 -3.44
C ASN A 97 -5.48 -13.47 -4.26
N SER A 98 -5.50 -13.98 -5.49
CA SER A 98 -6.70 -13.98 -6.34
C SER A 98 -7.59 -15.21 -6.15
N THR A 99 -7.12 -16.23 -5.42
CA THR A 99 -7.89 -17.45 -5.14
C THR A 99 -8.86 -17.24 -3.98
N VAL A 100 -9.90 -16.45 -4.24
CA VAL A 100 -10.97 -16.12 -3.30
C VAL A 100 -11.52 -17.39 -2.67
N ASN A 101 -11.56 -17.44 -1.33
CA ASN A 101 -12.22 -18.50 -0.56
C ASN A 101 -11.76 -19.93 -0.91
N PHE A 102 -10.59 -20.12 -1.53
CA PHE A 102 -10.06 -21.46 -1.80
C PHE A 102 -9.19 -21.94 -0.64
N MET A 103 -8.31 -21.07 -0.14
CA MET A 103 -7.39 -21.39 0.95
C MET A 103 -8.08 -21.54 2.33
N GLY A 104 -9.25 -20.95 2.51
CA GLY A 104 -10.05 -21.03 3.73
C GLY A 104 -11.04 -22.19 3.76
N ARG A 105 -11.30 -22.87 2.64
CA ARG A 105 -12.23 -24.02 2.60
C ARG A 105 -11.70 -25.15 3.45
N GLY A 106 -12.53 -25.64 4.38
CA GLY A 106 -12.26 -26.83 5.19
C GLY A 106 -11.85 -28.07 4.39
N SER A 107 -12.22 -28.15 3.11
CA SER A 107 -11.86 -29.25 2.19
C SER A 107 -10.42 -29.23 1.68
N ALA A 108 -9.74 -28.09 1.70
CA ALA A 108 -8.32 -28.02 1.31
C ALA A 108 -7.47 -28.46 2.49
N ASP A 109 -6.61 -29.46 2.29
CA ASP A 109 -5.67 -29.91 3.30
C ASP A 109 -4.57 -28.86 3.55
N TRP A 110 -3.90 -28.97 4.69
CA TRP A 110 -2.86 -28.03 5.10
C TRP A 110 -1.74 -27.88 4.06
N GLN A 111 -1.30 -28.98 3.44
CA GLN A 111 -0.19 -28.94 2.49
C GLN A 111 -0.58 -28.15 1.24
N THR A 112 -1.78 -28.35 0.71
CA THR A 112 -2.30 -27.55 -0.42
C THR A 112 -2.37 -26.07 -0.07
N ARG A 113 -2.91 -25.71 1.11
CA ARG A 113 -2.98 -24.31 1.55
C ARG A 113 -1.61 -23.67 1.67
N LYS A 114 -0.64 -24.41 2.23
CA LYS A 114 0.75 -23.95 2.35
C LYS A 114 1.40 -23.70 1.00
N VAL A 115 1.27 -24.64 0.06
CA VAL A 115 1.79 -24.47 -1.31
C VAL A 115 1.20 -23.23 -1.97
N LEU A 116 -0.11 -22.98 -1.81
CA LEU A 116 -0.74 -21.79 -2.37
C LEU A 116 -0.21 -20.49 -1.74
N ALA A 117 -0.06 -20.45 -0.41
CA ALA A 117 0.55 -19.30 0.27
C ALA A 117 1.99 -19.05 -0.20
N ASP A 118 2.77 -20.12 -0.36
CA ASP A 118 4.15 -20.06 -0.85
C ASP A 118 4.22 -19.57 -2.30
N LEU A 119 3.23 -19.88 -3.15
CA LEU A 119 3.14 -19.37 -4.52
C LEU A 119 2.81 -17.88 -4.60
N VAL A 120 2.16 -17.31 -3.58
CA VAL A 120 1.87 -15.87 -3.52
C VAL A 120 3.11 -15.07 -3.14
N LYS A 121 4.00 -15.61 -2.30
CA LYS A 121 5.20 -14.91 -1.82
C LYS A 121 6.07 -14.33 -2.95
N PRO A 122 6.45 -15.08 -4.00
CA PRO A 122 7.20 -14.53 -5.13
C PRO A 122 6.47 -13.42 -5.90
N LYS A 123 5.13 -13.45 -5.97
CA LYS A 123 4.35 -12.38 -6.62
C LYS A 123 4.46 -11.07 -5.86
N TYR A 124 4.65 -11.15 -4.54
CA TYR A 124 4.81 -9.98 -3.69
C TYR A 124 6.25 -9.45 -3.69
N THR A 125 7.26 -10.33 -3.64
CA THR A 125 8.66 -9.92 -3.44
C THR A 125 9.52 -9.91 -4.70
N HIS A 126 9.10 -10.57 -5.78
CA HIS A 126 9.84 -10.70 -7.04
C HIS A 126 8.99 -10.28 -8.26
N GLY A 127 9.47 -10.60 -9.45
CA GLY A 127 8.86 -10.20 -10.73
C GLY A 127 9.25 -8.78 -11.13
N THR A 128 8.63 -8.27 -12.19
CA THR A 128 8.90 -6.91 -12.70
C THR A 128 8.47 -5.84 -11.70
N ALA A 129 7.32 -6.03 -11.05
CA ALA A 129 6.76 -5.03 -10.13
C ALA A 129 7.48 -4.98 -8.77
N LYS A 130 8.07 -6.08 -8.29
CA LYS A 130 8.80 -6.17 -7.00
C LYS A 130 8.08 -5.46 -5.84
N VAL A 131 6.77 -5.66 -5.71
CA VAL A 131 5.86 -4.82 -4.89
C VAL A 131 6.38 -4.56 -3.48
N ALA A 132 6.85 -5.59 -2.78
CA ALA A 132 7.35 -5.50 -1.41
C ALA A 132 8.62 -4.64 -1.25
N ARG A 133 9.34 -4.33 -2.34
CA ARG A 133 10.55 -3.50 -2.30
C ARG A 133 10.22 -2.02 -2.13
N TRP A 134 9.13 -1.53 -2.72
CA TRP A 134 8.83 -0.10 -2.80
C TRP A 134 7.49 0.30 -2.18
N SER A 135 6.46 -0.55 -2.29
CA SER A 135 5.12 -0.19 -1.88
C SER A 135 4.92 -0.38 -0.37
N ASN A 136 4.37 0.63 0.31
CA ASN A 136 3.97 0.51 1.72
C ASN A 136 2.76 -0.42 1.88
N ILE A 137 1.82 -0.38 0.95
CA ILE A 137 0.57 -1.14 1.00
C ILE A 137 0.49 -2.10 -0.19
N ALA A 138 -0.01 -3.31 0.03
CA ALA A 138 -0.42 -4.22 -1.02
C ALA A 138 -1.87 -4.69 -0.79
N THR A 139 -2.50 -5.19 -1.85
CA THR A 139 -3.91 -5.62 -1.82
C THR A 139 -4.03 -7.15 -1.87
N SER A 140 -4.96 -7.73 -1.12
CA SER A 140 -5.23 -9.17 -1.17
C SER A 140 -6.67 -9.52 -0.80
N TRP A 141 -7.23 -10.58 -1.38
CA TRP A 141 -8.39 -11.23 -0.79
C TRP A 141 -7.96 -12.02 0.46
N ALA A 142 -8.85 -12.08 1.46
CA ALA A 142 -8.70 -12.97 2.60
C ALA A 142 -8.78 -14.44 2.17
N THR A 143 -8.23 -15.33 3.01
CA THR A 143 -8.27 -16.78 2.78
C THR A 143 -9.68 -17.35 2.90
N GLY A 144 -10.53 -16.76 3.74
CA GLY A 144 -11.88 -17.26 4.03
C GLY A 144 -11.90 -18.30 5.15
N VAL A 145 -10.93 -18.25 6.08
CA VAL A 145 -10.86 -19.12 7.25
C VAL A 145 -12.07 -18.90 8.16
N SER A 146 -12.59 -19.97 8.76
CA SER A 146 -13.75 -19.92 9.67
C SER A 146 -13.54 -18.90 10.81
N LEU A 147 -14.61 -18.27 11.28
CA LEU A 147 -14.56 -17.15 12.24
C LEU A 147 -13.76 -17.50 13.52
N GLY A 148 -13.97 -18.69 14.07
CA GLY A 148 -13.27 -19.17 15.27
C GLY A 148 -11.90 -19.83 15.04
N GLU A 149 -11.37 -19.80 13.81
CA GLU A 149 -10.14 -20.53 13.45
C GLU A 149 -9.07 -19.64 12.79
N GLN A 150 -9.13 -18.32 12.98
CA GLN A 150 -8.24 -17.36 12.30
C GLN A 150 -6.74 -17.63 12.55
N GLU A 151 -6.39 -18.30 13.65
CA GLU A 151 -5.03 -18.77 13.94
C GLU A 151 -4.50 -19.78 12.90
N LYS A 152 -5.39 -20.40 12.12
CA LYS A 152 -5.04 -21.31 11.02
C LYS A 152 -4.78 -20.59 9.70
N ASP A 153 -4.90 -19.26 9.64
CA ASP A 153 -4.57 -18.51 8.44
C ASP A 153 -3.07 -18.58 8.14
N LEU A 154 -2.75 -19.04 6.94
CA LEU A 154 -1.38 -19.17 6.45
C LEU A 154 -0.95 -18.00 5.58
N LEU A 155 -1.89 -17.30 4.94
CA LEU A 155 -1.56 -16.33 3.92
C LEU A 155 -1.01 -15.05 4.54
N ILE A 156 -1.75 -14.44 5.47
CA ILE A 156 -1.35 -13.16 6.05
C ILE A 156 0.00 -13.27 6.79
N PRO A 157 0.27 -14.33 7.61
CA PRO A 157 1.59 -14.53 8.20
C PRO A 157 2.71 -14.75 7.17
N THR A 158 2.44 -15.47 6.08
CA THR A 158 3.41 -15.68 4.99
C THR A 158 3.75 -14.36 4.30
N LEU A 159 2.75 -13.55 3.97
CA LEU A 159 2.93 -12.23 3.37
C LEU A 159 3.67 -11.28 4.31
N ARG A 160 3.32 -11.26 5.60
CA ARG A 160 4.02 -10.47 6.63
C ARG A 160 5.51 -10.82 6.69
N THR A 161 5.83 -12.12 6.66
CA THR A 161 7.21 -12.60 6.69
C THR A 161 7.96 -12.22 5.42
N ALA A 162 7.32 -12.40 4.25
CA ALA A 162 7.87 -12.00 2.95
C ALA A 162 8.16 -10.49 2.88
N ALA A 163 7.27 -9.67 3.43
CA ALA A 163 7.46 -8.21 3.51
C ALA A 163 8.70 -7.86 4.33
N ARG A 164 8.86 -8.49 5.50
CA ARG A 164 10.01 -8.27 6.40
C ARG A 164 11.33 -8.67 5.75
N GLU A 165 11.35 -9.81 5.06
CA GLU A 165 12.53 -10.27 4.32
C GLU A 165 12.90 -9.31 3.17
N ALA A 166 11.91 -8.83 2.41
CA ALA A 166 12.14 -7.87 1.34
C ALA A 166 12.70 -6.55 1.87
N VAL A 167 12.11 -6.00 2.93
CA VAL A 167 12.59 -4.78 3.59
C VAL A 167 14.01 -4.96 4.13
N ALA A 168 14.30 -6.07 4.81
CA ALA A 168 15.64 -6.36 5.32
C ALA A 168 16.68 -6.45 4.19
N THR A 169 16.29 -6.97 3.03
CA THR A 169 17.16 -7.01 1.83
C THR A 169 17.41 -5.60 1.31
N THR A 170 16.36 -4.78 1.19
CA THR A 170 16.48 -3.38 0.75
C THR A 170 17.39 -2.56 1.68
N VAL A 171 17.23 -2.69 2.99
CA VAL A 171 18.07 -1.99 3.98
C VAL A 171 19.54 -2.39 3.84
N LYS A 172 19.83 -3.70 3.72
CA LYS A 172 21.21 -4.17 3.49
C LYS A 172 21.81 -3.61 2.21
N THR A 173 21.05 -3.57 1.12
CA THR A 173 21.51 -2.98 -0.15
C THR A 173 21.88 -1.52 0.04
N ILE A 174 21.04 -0.73 0.73
CA ILE A 174 21.30 0.68 1.02
C ILE A 174 22.58 0.84 1.86
N GLU A 175 22.76 0.04 2.93
CA GLU A 175 23.95 0.08 3.77
C GLU A 175 25.23 -0.24 2.98
N THR A 176 25.17 -1.23 2.07
CA THR A 176 26.32 -1.58 1.21
C THR A 176 26.65 -0.48 0.20
N GLN A 177 25.65 0.18 -0.38
CA GLN A 177 25.86 1.29 -1.32
C GLN A 177 26.49 2.51 -0.62
N ILE A 178 26.03 2.86 0.59
CA ILE A 178 26.63 3.93 1.40
C ILE A 178 28.07 3.59 1.77
N SER A 179 28.32 2.33 2.14
CA SER A 179 29.67 1.88 2.50
C SER A 179 30.63 1.97 1.31
N ALA A 180 30.19 1.59 0.10
CA ALA A 180 31.00 1.70 -1.11
C ALA A 180 31.29 3.16 -1.51
N ALA A 181 30.31 4.06 -1.38
CA ALA A 181 30.48 5.48 -1.69
C ALA A 181 31.49 6.20 -0.77
N ASN A 182 31.75 5.67 0.42
CA ASN A 182 32.73 6.22 1.36
C ASN A 182 34.14 5.65 1.19
N VAL A 183 34.36 4.75 0.22
CA VAL A 183 35.68 4.15 -0.09
C VAL A 183 36.24 4.73 -1.39
N GLU A 184 36.36 6.05 -1.49
CA GLU A 184 37.28 6.72 -2.43
C GLU A 184 37.84 7.99 -1.78
N ASP A 185 39.08 7.93 -1.27
CA ASP A 185 40.25 8.57 -1.88
C ASP A 185 41.44 8.67 -0.90
N HIS A 186 42.22 7.59 -0.80
CA HIS A 186 43.61 7.66 -0.35
C HIS A 186 44.48 6.96 -1.39
N HIS A 187 44.84 7.71 -2.42
CA HIS A 187 45.93 7.37 -3.33
C HIS A 187 47.26 7.23 -2.54
N GLU A 188 47.71 6.00 -2.29
CA GLU A 188 49.14 5.71 -2.15
C GLU A 188 49.66 5.24 -3.51
N GLU A 189 50.48 6.11 -4.14
CA GLU A 189 51.28 5.77 -5.32
C GLU A 189 52.21 4.60 -4.99
N VAL A 190 52.03 3.47 -5.67
CA VAL A 190 53.05 2.42 -5.76
C VAL A 190 53.40 2.25 -7.23
N GLU A 191 54.62 2.70 -7.56
CA GLU A 191 55.24 2.61 -8.88
C GLU A 191 55.30 1.16 -9.39
N ALA A 192 54.89 0.94 -10.64
CA ALA A 192 55.11 -0.29 -11.38
C ALA A 192 56.24 -0.10 -12.40
N PRO A 193 57.24 -1.01 -12.48
CA PRO A 193 58.19 -0.99 -13.58
C PRO A 193 57.76 -1.92 -14.73
N MET A 194 57.58 -1.29 -15.89
CA MET A 194 57.90 -1.68 -17.28
C MET A 194 57.83 -3.16 -17.71
N SER A 195 57.03 -3.41 -18.76
CA SER A 195 56.95 -4.67 -19.54
C SER A 195 58.19 -4.91 -20.43
N PRO A 196 58.33 -6.12 -21.03
CA PRO A 196 58.14 -6.17 -22.49
C PRO A 196 57.39 -7.40 -23.06
N LEU A 197 57.16 -7.28 -24.37
CA LEU A 197 56.28 -7.97 -25.33
C LEU A 197 56.81 -9.32 -25.88
N SER A 198 55.95 -10.30 -26.19
CA SER A 198 56.05 -11.27 -27.34
C SER A 198 55.01 -12.42 -27.22
N THR A 199 53.98 -12.56 -28.06
CA THR A 199 53.87 -13.23 -29.38
C THR A 199 53.76 -14.79 -29.37
N ASN A 200 52.55 -15.28 -29.71
CA ASN A 200 52.13 -16.50 -30.43
C ASN A 200 52.40 -17.94 -29.90
N GLY A 201 51.35 -18.77 -29.97
CA GLY A 201 51.46 -20.17 -30.44
C GLY A 201 51.01 -21.27 -29.46
N TRP A 202 49.97 -22.03 -29.83
CA TRP A 202 49.45 -23.20 -29.13
C TRP A 202 50.40 -24.41 -29.22
N HIS A 203 50.64 -25.11 -28.10
CA HIS A 203 50.99 -26.54 -28.06
C HIS A 203 50.62 -27.15 -26.69
N GLU A 204 49.62 -28.04 -26.73
CA GLU A 204 49.59 -29.43 -26.24
C GLU A 204 50.25 -29.88 -24.90
N PHE A 205 49.45 -30.65 -24.16
CA PHE A 205 49.63 -31.43 -22.92
C PHE A 205 51.05 -31.78 -22.42
N SER A 206 51.29 -31.55 -21.12
CA SER A 206 51.82 -32.59 -20.21
C SER A 206 51.57 -32.25 -18.73
N SER A 207 51.46 -33.31 -17.94
CA SER A 207 51.09 -33.42 -16.53
C SER A 207 52.22 -33.04 -15.55
N ASP A 208 51.82 -32.83 -14.30
CA ASP A 208 52.62 -32.77 -13.07
C ASP A 208 53.22 -31.41 -12.65
N SER A 209 52.47 -30.65 -11.85
CA SER A 209 52.89 -30.32 -10.48
C SER A 209 51.78 -29.60 -9.72
N ILE A 210 51.55 -30.05 -8.48
CA ILE A 210 50.66 -29.44 -7.50
C ILE A 210 51.33 -28.16 -6.99
N GLY A 211 50.74 -27.00 -7.24
CA GLY A 211 51.21 -25.72 -6.72
C GLY A 211 50.20 -24.61 -6.95
N TYR A 212 49.75 -23.98 -5.87
CA TYR A 212 48.83 -22.86 -5.79
C TYR A 212 49.04 -21.80 -6.89
N ALA A 213 48.03 -21.58 -7.73
CA ALA A 213 47.97 -20.44 -8.64
C ALA A 213 46.64 -19.70 -8.46
N LEU A 214 46.72 -18.53 -7.82
CA LEU A 214 45.67 -17.51 -7.76
C LEU A 214 45.13 -17.26 -9.17
N ARG A 215 43.86 -17.61 -9.44
CA ARG A 215 43.17 -17.12 -10.63
C ARG A 215 42.82 -15.66 -10.41
N LYS A 216 43.47 -14.80 -11.20
CA LYS A 216 43.15 -13.37 -11.31
C LYS A 216 41.66 -13.22 -11.66
N SER A 217 40.90 -12.62 -10.76
CA SER A 217 39.54 -12.15 -11.04
C SER A 217 39.63 -10.93 -11.96
N SER A 218 39.01 -11.00 -13.13
CA SER A 218 38.84 -9.83 -13.99
C SER A 218 37.82 -8.90 -13.33
N THR A 219 38.28 -7.75 -12.83
CA THR A 219 37.41 -6.66 -12.39
C THR A 219 36.89 -5.94 -13.63
N ILE A 220 35.59 -6.01 -13.88
CA ILE A 220 34.89 -5.10 -14.79
C ILE A 220 34.50 -3.89 -13.94
N SER A 221 35.10 -2.73 -14.21
CA SER A 221 34.70 -1.47 -13.61
C SER A 221 33.39 -1.01 -14.26
N VAL A 222 32.28 -1.13 -13.55
CA VAL A 222 31.03 -0.47 -13.89
C VAL A 222 31.07 0.90 -13.21
N THR A 223 31.28 1.96 -13.97
CA THR A 223 31.05 3.33 -13.50
C THR A 223 29.55 3.56 -13.50
N GLU A 224 28.88 3.22 -12.41
CA GLU A 224 27.49 3.60 -12.17
C GLU A 224 27.50 4.93 -11.43
N SER A 225 26.99 5.99 -12.06
CA SER A 225 26.83 7.31 -11.47
C SER A 225 25.78 7.25 -10.36
N VAL A 226 26.22 7.22 -9.09
CA VAL A 226 25.33 7.21 -7.93
C VAL A 226 24.78 8.62 -7.71
N VAL A 227 23.47 8.79 -7.93
CA VAL A 227 22.75 10.00 -7.50
C VAL A 227 22.50 9.87 -6.00
N LEU A 228 23.30 10.56 -5.19
CA LEU A 228 22.98 10.78 -3.77
C LEU A 228 21.60 11.47 -3.71
N GLN A 229 20.55 10.74 -3.30
CA GLN A 229 19.28 11.38 -3.01
C GLN A 229 19.50 12.37 -1.85
N PRO A 230 19.22 13.68 -2.03
CA PRO A 230 19.37 14.65 -0.95
C PRO A 230 18.52 14.26 0.25
N HIS A 231 18.94 14.62 1.46
CA HIS A 231 18.13 14.46 2.66
C HIS A 231 16.91 15.38 2.51
N VAL A 232 15.81 14.83 2.00
CA VAL A 232 14.56 15.54 1.82
C VAL A 232 13.65 15.20 2.98
N GLU A 233 13.48 16.18 3.87
CA GLU A 233 12.42 16.13 4.87
C GLU A 233 11.10 16.62 4.26
N PRO A 234 9.95 16.09 4.70
CA PRO A 234 8.65 16.63 4.32
C PRO A 234 8.52 18.11 4.67
N GLU A 235 7.64 18.84 3.96
CA GLU A 235 7.32 20.24 4.29
C GLU A 235 6.87 20.42 5.76
N ASP A 236 7.11 21.64 6.29
CA ASP A 236 7.01 22.01 7.71
C ASP A 236 5.85 21.36 8.49
N GLY A 237 6.21 20.45 9.40
CA GLY A 237 5.31 19.83 10.37
C GLY A 237 4.68 18.49 9.94
N VAL A 238 4.91 18.04 8.70
CA VAL A 238 4.48 16.71 8.23
C VAL A 238 5.51 15.66 8.70
N PRO A 239 5.09 14.57 9.37
CA PRO A 239 6.01 13.51 9.79
C PRO A 239 6.62 12.78 8.58
N ALA A 240 7.82 12.24 8.74
CA ALA A 240 8.45 11.43 7.70
C ALA A 240 7.62 10.15 7.43
N PRO A 241 7.34 9.81 6.16
CA PRO A 241 6.56 8.61 5.84
C PRO A 241 7.31 7.34 6.27
N PRO A 242 6.59 6.31 6.76
CA PRO A 242 7.20 5.07 7.23
C PRO A 242 7.59 4.17 6.04
N LEU A 243 8.56 4.58 5.23
CA LEU A 243 8.93 3.97 3.95
C LEU A 243 9.36 2.50 4.02
N LEU A 244 9.82 2.03 5.18
CA LEU A 244 10.20 0.64 5.42
C LEU A 244 9.06 -0.21 6.02
N SER A 245 7.94 0.42 6.40
CA SER A 245 6.76 -0.30 6.87
C SER A 245 6.01 -0.89 5.69
N ARG A 246 5.53 -2.11 5.87
CA ARG A 246 4.71 -2.84 4.90
C ARG A 246 3.42 -3.26 5.57
N GLY A 247 2.32 -3.14 4.85
CA GLY A 247 1.01 -3.53 5.33
C GLY A 247 0.13 -4.06 4.21
N LEU A 248 -0.99 -4.64 4.62
CA LEU A 248 -1.96 -5.26 3.73
C LEU A 248 -3.30 -4.55 3.83
N VAL A 249 -3.93 -4.32 2.68
CA VAL A 249 -5.34 -3.96 2.61
C VAL A 249 -6.12 -5.16 2.08
N LEU A 250 -7.14 -5.57 2.81
CA LEU A 250 -7.98 -6.69 2.43
C LEU A 250 -9.17 -6.23 1.58
N CYS A 251 -9.45 -6.94 0.50
CA CYS A 251 -10.65 -6.68 -0.28
C CYS A 251 -11.90 -7.11 0.51
N LEU A 252 -12.77 -6.15 0.83
CA LEU A 252 -14.05 -6.41 1.48
C LEU A 252 -15.09 -6.74 0.39
N PRO A 253 -15.67 -7.95 0.38
CA PRO A 253 -16.67 -8.33 -0.61
C PRO A 253 -17.94 -7.50 -0.43
N CYS A 254 -18.48 -6.95 -1.52
CA CYS A 254 -19.71 -6.17 -1.52
C CYS A 254 -20.89 -6.93 -0.87
N ALA A 255 -21.68 -6.27 -0.03
CA ALA A 255 -22.75 -6.92 0.74
C ALA A 255 -23.88 -7.45 -0.16
N ILE A 256 -24.15 -6.76 -1.28
CA ILE A 256 -25.22 -7.10 -2.21
C ILE A 256 -24.78 -8.09 -3.31
N ASN A 257 -23.50 -8.44 -3.38
CA ASN A 257 -22.98 -9.29 -4.44
C ASN A 257 -23.15 -10.79 -4.10
N SER A 258 -24.03 -11.47 -4.84
CA SER A 258 -24.32 -12.89 -4.67
C SER A 258 -23.15 -13.84 -4.93
N ALA A 259 -22.07 -13.37 -5.57
CA ALA A 259 -20.86 -14.16 -5.79
C ALA A 259 -20.10 -14.46 -4.49
N PHE A 260 -20.33 -13.70 -3.43
CA PHE A 260 -19.68 -13.87 -2.13
C PHE A 260 -20.70 -14.24 -1.06
N THR A 261 -20.28 -15.11 -0.14
CA THR A 261 -21.13 -15.47 1.00
C THR A 261 -20.97 -14.44 2.11
N PHE A 262 -22.04 -14.25 2.89
CA PHE A 262 -22.02 -13.45 4.10
C PHE A 262 -20.91 -13.90 5.06
N ASN A 263 -20.74 -15.21 5.25
CA ASN A 263 -19.66 -15.79 6.06
C ASN A 263 -18.26 -15.41 5.56
N PHE A 264 -18.06 -15.30 4.24
CA PHE A 264 -16.76 -14.88 3.70
C PHE A 264 -16.49 -13.41 4.02
N ARG A 265 -17.50 -12.53 3.96
CA ARG A 265 -17.36 -11.13 4.37
C ARG A 265 -16.99 -11.00 5.85
N GLN A 266 -17.67 -11.75 6.73
CA GLN A 266 -17.35 -11.80 8.15
C GLN A 266 -15.94 -12.34 8.40
N SER A 267 -15.56 -13.42 7.71
CA SER A 267 -14.21 -14.01 7.77
C SER A 267 -13.13 -12.99 7.38
N THR A 268 -13.35 -12.19 6.33
CA THR A 268 -12.42 -11.12 5.95
C THR A 268 -12.22 -10.09 7.07
N ILE A 269 -13.29 -9.70 7.75
CA ILE A 269 -13.22 -8.76 8.87
C ILE A 269 -12.50 -9.39 10.07
N MET A 270 -12.73 -10.68 10.34
CA MET A 270 -12.00 -11.41 11.39
C MET A 270 -10.51 -11.57 11.07
N ALA A 271 -10.17 -11.85 9.82
CA ALA A 271 -8.78 -11.93 9.38
C ALA A 271 -8.04 -10.60 9.57
N ALA A 272 -8.71 -9.46 9.32
CA ALA A 272 -8.19 -8.13 9.61
C ALA A 272 -7.95 -7.93 11.11
N CYS A 273 -8.93 -8.29 11.96
CA CYS A 273 -8.83 -8.16 13.41
C CYS A 273 -7.70 -9.01 14.01
N ALA A 274 -7.58 -10.26 13.55
CA ALA A 274 -6.55 -11.20 13.99
C ALA A 274 -5.13 -10.76 13.59
N ASN A 275 -5.00 -9.92 12.55
CA ASN A 275 -3.72 -9.48 11.99
C ASN A 275 -3.57 -7.96 11.96
N HIS A 276 -4.13 -7.26 12.96
CA HIS A 276 -4.18 -5.79 13.00
C HIS A 276 -2.81 -5.09 12.93
N ASP A 277 -1.73 -5.76 13.33
CA ASP A 277 -0.36 -5.25 13.27
C ASP A 277 0.16 -5.10 11.83
N PHE A 278 -0.42 -5.84 10.89
CA PHE A 278 -0.01 -5.88 9.49
C PHE A 278 -1.13 -5.49 8.51
N VAL A 279 -2.39 -5.80 8.84
CA VAL A 279 -3.55 -5.38 8.06
C VAL A 279 -3.91 -3.94 8.42
N VAL A 280 -3.74 -3.03 7.47
CA VAL A 280 -3.99 -1.58 7.61
C VAL A 280 -5.49 -1.28 7.59
N GLY A 281 -6.24 -2.05 6.79
CA GLY A 281 -7.63 -1.76 6.55
C GLY A 281 -8.26 -2.64 5.47
N LEU A 282 -9.41 -2.18 4.99
CA LEU A 282 -10.25 -2.83 4.00
C LEU A 282 -10.48 -1.90 2.81
N ILE A 283 -10.48 -2.46 1.60
CA ILE A 283 -10.95 -1.76 0.39
C ILE A 283 -12.30 -2.32 -0.03
N ALA A 284 -13.28 -1.44 -0.25
CA ALA A 284 -14.61 -1.80 -0.74
C ALA A 284 -14.92 -1.06 -2.05
N SER A 285 -15.66 -1.74 -2.94
CA SER A 285 -16.24 -1.11 -4.13
C SER A 285 -17.49 -0.28 -3.80
N GLU A 286 -18.10 -0.54 -2.64
CA GLU A 286 -19.24 0.21 -2.13
C GLU A 286 -18.77 1.62 -1.72
N PRO A 287 -19.52 2.70 -2.04
CA PRO A 287 -19.13 4.08 -1.74
C PRO A 287 -19.35 4.43 -0.27
N PHE A 288 -18.75 3.64 0.63
CA PHE A 288 -18.92 3.78 2.08
C PHE A 288 -18.41 5.12 2.62
N PHE A 289 -17.62 5.87 1.87
CA PHE A 289 -17.29 7.23 2.24
C PHE A 289 -18.51 8.16 2.23
N THR A 290 -19.41 8.04 1.25
CA THR A 290 -20.59 8.91 1.12
C THR A 290 -21.83 8.33 1.80
N ASP A 291 -22.00 7.00 1.72
CA ASP A 291 -23.31 6.40 1.99
C ASP A 291 -23.38 5.76 3.38
N TYR A 292 -22.24 5.35 3.94
CA TYR A 292 -22.19 4.65 5.21
C TYR A 292 -21.97 5.60 6.39
N SER A 293 -22.87 5.49 7.37
CA SER A 293 -22.93 6.34 8.56
C SER A 293 -22.47 5.64 9.84
N GLY A 294 -22.12 4.35 9.77
CA GLY A 294 -21.59 3.61 10.91
C GLY A 294 -20.15 4.01 11.24
N ASN A 295 -19.73 3.75 12.48
CA ASN A 295 -18.37 4.09 12.96
C ASN A 295 -17.54 2.85 13.31
N TYR A 296 -18.15 1.66 13.27
CA TYR A 296 -17.54 0.44 13.74
C TYR A 296 -17.47 -0.60 12.63
N LEU A 297 -16.38 -1.36 12.63
CA LEU A 297 -16.09 -2.36 11.63
C LEU A 297 -17.09 -3.52 11.65
N PHE A 298 -17.60 -3.86 12.82
CA PHE A 298 -18.52 -4.99 12.97
C PHE A 298 -19.91 -4.69 12.43
N ASP A 299 -20.31 -3.42 12.38
CA ASP A 299 -21.53 -3.01 11.70
C ASP A 299 -21.48 -3.43 10.20
N LEU A 300 -20.31 -3.34 9.56
CA LEU A 300 -20.10 -3.81 8.18
C LEU A 300 -20.12 -5.34 8.04
N ALA A 301 -19.76 -6.07 9.09
CA ALA A 301 -19.75 -7.54 9.10
C ALA A 301 -21.16 -8.13 9.12
N PHE A 302 -22.10 -7.41 9.72
CA PHE A 302 -23.48 -7.86 9.92
C PHE A 302 -24.48 -7.22 8.95
N GLN A 303 -24.05 -6.35 8.06
CA GLN A 303 -24.90 -5.87 6.95
C GLN A 303 -25.20 -7.03 6.00
N ASP A 304 -26.49 -7.29 5.78
CA ASP A 304 -26.95 -8.15 4.70
C ASP A 304 -26.97 -7.40 3.36
N GLY A 305 -27.26 -8.14 2.28
CA GLY A 305 -27.37 -7.58 0.92
C GLY A 305 -28.55 -6.64 0.70
N GLN A 306 -29.32 -6.29 1.73
CA GLN A 306 -30.32 -5.22 1.71
C GLN A 306 -29.96 -4.06 2.65
N GLY A 307 -28.76 -4.07 3.25
CA GLY A 307 -28.32 -3.07 4.23
C GLY A 307 -28.95 -3.25 5.60
N THR A 308 -29.73 -4.31 5.83
CA THR A 308 -30.32 -4.63 7.13
C THR A 308 -29.36 -5.49 7.98
N PRO A 309 -29.36 -5.35 9.31
CA PRO A 309 -28.52 -6.17 10.17
C PRO A 309 -29.00 -7.62 10.18
N HIS A 310 -28.16 -8.56 9.74
CA HIS A 310 -28.46 -9.99 9.77
C HIS A 310 -28.56 -10.51 11.22
N LEU A 311 -29.61 -11.28 11.51
CA LEU A 311 -30.00 -11.66 12.88
C LEU A 311 -29.33 -12.95 13.38
N ASP A 312 -28.71 -13.74 12.50
CA ASP A 312 -28.06 -15.00 12.88
C ASP A 312 -26.68 -14.72 13.50
N ARG A 313 -26.65 -14.65 14.84
CA ARG A 313 -25.63 -13.98 15.64
C ARG A 313 -24.92 -14.96 16.57
N ASN A 314 -23.87 -15.62 16.09
CA ASN A 314 -22.91 -16.28 16.98
C ASN A 314 -21.86 -15.28 17.47
N LEU A 315 -22.28 -14.32 18.31
CA LEU A 315 -21.42 -13.28 18.90
C LEU A 315 -20.22 -13.83 19.69
N HIS A 316 -20.29 -15.09 20.14
CA HIS A 316 -19.18 -15.77 20.82
C HIS A 316 -17.92 -15.88 19.96
N GLU A 317 -18.06 -16.02 18.64
CA GLU A 317 -16.90 -16.16 17.73
C GLU A 317 -16.15 -14.82 17.53
N PHE A 318 -16.83 -13.70 17.81
CA PHE A 318 -16.27 -12.35 17.69
C PHE A 318 -15.64 -11.86 19.00
N TRP A 319 -15.96 -12.50 20.13
CA TRP A 319 -15.55 -12.07 21.46
C TRP A 319 -14.05 -11.79 21.63
N PRO A 320 -13.13 -12.62 21.11
CA PRO A 320 -11.68 -12.36 21.23
C PRO A 320 -11.24 -11.02 20.60
N TYR A 321 -12.03 -10.49 19.68
CA TYR A 321 -11.70 -9.29 18.91
C TYR A 321 -12.51 -8.06 19.34
N LEU A 322 -13.49 -8.21 20.25
CA LEU A 322 -14.26 -7.10 20.81
C LEU A 322 -13.46 -6.26 21.80
N GLU A 323 -12.51 -6.90 22.49
CA GLU A 323 -11.56 -6.20 23.35
C GLU A 323 -10.51 -5.44 22.54
N ASN A 324 -10.36 -5.78 21.25
CA ASN A 324 -9.43 -5.14 20.34
C ASN A 324 -9.96 -3.77 19.89
N ARG A 325 -9.56 -2.71 20.59
CA ARG A 325 -9.94 -1.32 20.30
C ARG A 325 -9.14 -0.67 19.17
N ASN A 326 -8.50 -1.47 18.33
CA ASN A 326 -7.74 -0.95 17.20
C ASN A 326 -8.66 -0.30 16.17
N SER A 327 -8.10 0.63 15.41
CA SER A 327 -8.77 1.22 14.26
C SER A 327 -8.36 0.50 12.98
N PHE A 328 -9.20 0.59 11.96
CA PHE A 328 -8.89 0.13 10.60
C PHE A 328 -9.24 1.22 9.60
N ALA A 329 -8.43 1.38 8.56
CA ALA A 329 -8.82 2.20 7.42
C ALA A 329 -9.92 1.51 6.61
N LEU A 330 -10.93 2.26 6.18
CA LEU A 330 -11.86 1.84 5.14
C LEU A 330 -11.63 2.70 3.91
N PHE A 331 -11.03 2.08 2.90
CA PHE A 331 -10.77 2.67 1.60
C PHE A 331 -11.98 2.41 0.69
N SER A 332 -12.60 3.45 0.19
CA SER A 332 -13.76 3.33 -0.69
C SER A 332 -13.68 4.33 -1.82
N LEU A 333 -14.00 3.88 -3.03
CA LEU A 333 -14.05 4.73 -4.21
C LEU A 333 -15.15 5.77 -4.06
N ILE A 334 -14.85 7.00 -4.44
CA ILE A 334 -15.89 8.04 -4.57
C ILE A 334 -16.76 7.72 -5.79
N PRO A 335 -18.10 7.84 -5.69
CA PRO A 335 -19.00 7.56 -6.80
C PRO A 335 -18.69 8.37 -8.07
N ASP A 336 -18.83 7.74 -9.24
CA ASP A 336 -18.58 8.35 -10.54
C ASP A 336 -19.53 9.52 -10.85
N GLU A 337 -20.70 9.58 -10.21
CA GLU A 337 -21.65 10.68 -10.38
C GLU A 337 -21.03 12.02 -9.97
N ILE A 338 -20.20 12.02 -8.91
CA ILE A 338 -19.48 13.23 -8.47
C ILE A 338 -18.43 13.64 -9.51
N LEU A 339 -17.82 12.66 -10.18
CA LEU A 339 -16.85 12.88 -11.24
C LEU A 339 -17.49 13.53 -12.48
N GLN A 340 -18.68 13.06 -12.87
CA GLN A 340 -19.42 13.61 -14.02
C GLN A 340 -19.90 15.04 -13.77
N ASN A 341 -20.28 15.36 -12.53
CA ASN A 341 -20.67 16.73 -12.15
C ASN A 341 -19.51 17.72 -12.27
N TYR A 342 -18.27 17.27 -12.00
CA TYR A 342 -17.09 18.11 -12.19
C TYR A 342 -16.85 18.51 -13.65
N GLU A 343 -17.07 17.58 -14.58
CA GLU A 343 -16.89 17.83 -16.02
C GLU A 343 -17.97 18.74 -16.60
N SER A 344 -19.15 18.77 -15.97
CA SER A 344 -20.32 19.53 -16.41
C SER A 344 -20.54 20.86 -15.66
N ASP A 345 -19.69 21.22 -14.68
CA ASP A 345 -19.86 22.43 -13.87
C ASP A 345 -19.64 23.73 -14.69
N PRO A 346 -20.70 24.53 -14.93
CA PRO A 346 -20.63 25.73 -15.77
C PRO A 346 -19.79 26.85 -15.13
N ILE A 347 -19.65 26.89 -13.80
CA ILE A 347 -18.86 27.92 -13.10
C ILE A 347 -17.36 27.75 -13.46
N ARG A 348 -16.93 26.52 -13.72
CA ARG A 348 -15.56 26.23 -14.11
C ARG A 348 -15.27 26.50 -15.58
N SER A 349 -16.28 26.35 -16.45
CA SER A 349 -16.19 26.72 -17.86
C SER A 349 -15.88 28.21 -18.05
N MET A 350 -16.28 29.08 -17.12
CA MET A 350 -16.02 30.52 -17.16
C MET A 350 -14.67 30.93 -16.55
N ASN A 351 -14.15 30.19 -15.58
CA ASN A 351 -12.89 30.51 -14.88
C ASN A 351 -11.62 29.96 -15.55
N ARG A 352 -11.72 29.26 -16.69
CA ARG A 352 -10.55 28.85 -17.50
C ARG A 352 -9.81 30.03 -18.13
N ASP A 353 -10.46 31.19 -18.25
CA ASP A 353 -9.93 32.35 -18.98
C ASP A 353 -9.19 33.38 -18.09
N SER A 354 -9.14 33.19 -16.77
CA SER A 354 -8.44 34.10 -15.85
C SER A 354 -7.15 33.48 -15.33
N SER A 355 -6.05 33.78 -16.03
CA SER A 355 -4.69 33.37 -15.70
C SER A 355 -4.09 34.18 -14.54
N GLU A 356 -4.17 33.67 -13.31
CA GLU A 356 -3.24 34.04 -12.22
C GLU A 356 -2.95 32.81 -11.33
N GLY A 357 -1.69 32.33 -11.36
CA GLY A 357 -1.16 31.31 -10.44
C GLY A 357 -1.79 29.92 -10.56
N GLU A 358 -1.67 29.28 -11.71
CA GLU A 358 -2.42 28.05 -12.05
C GLU A 358 -2.09 26.85 -11.14
N THR A 359 -2.96 26.62 -10.16
CA THR A 359 -3.02 25.34 -9.44
C THR A 359 -3.28 24.22 -10.45
N PRO A 360 -2.52 23.11 -10.44
CA PRO A 360 -2.70 22.03 -11.41
C PRO A 360 -4.14 21.53 -11.46
N GLN A 361 -4.64 21.19 -12.65
CA GLN A 361 -6.02 20.73 -12.82
C GLN A 361 -6.33 19.48 -12.00
N SER A 362 -5.35 18.59 -11.84
CA SER A 362 -5.38 17.39 -10.98
C SER A 362 -5.71 17.73 -9.53
N VAL A 363 -5.07 18.77 -8.97
CA VAL A 363 -5.30 19.26 -7.61
C VAL A 363 -6.68 19.91 -7.47
N VAL A 364 -7.08 20.76 -8.43
CA VAL A 364 -8.43 21.36 -8.41
C VAL A 364 -9.51 20.28 -8.49
N LYS A 365 -9.30 19.23 -9.30
CA LYS A 365 -10.19 18.07 -9.40
C LYS A 365 -10.29 17.33 -8.08
N LEU A 366 -9.15 17.03 -7.46
CA LEU A 366 -9.07 16.36 -6.18
C LEU A 366 -9.86 17.10 -5.10
N HIS A 367 -9.63 18.40 -4.92
CA HIS A 367 -10.34 19.19 -3.91
C HIS A 367 -11.85 19.25 -4.17
N TYR A 368 -12.28 19.46 -5.42
CA TYR A 368 -13.70 19.47 -5.76
C TYR A 368 -14.38 18.14 -5.42
N ILE A 369 -13.81 17.02 -5.84
CA ILE A 369 -14.42 15.69 -5.65
C ILE A 369 -14.57 15.40 -4.15
N VAL A 370 -13.54 15.72 -3.35
CA VAL A 370 -13.57 15.50 -1.91
C VAL A 370 -14.60 16.40 -1.22
N ASP A 371 -14.73 17.67 -1.63
CA ASP A 371 -15.76 18.59 -1.11
C ASP A 371 -17.17 18.04 -1.30
N GLN A 372 -17.48 17.60 -2.53
CA GLN A 372 -18.79 17.05 -2.85
C GLN A 372 -19.07 15.76 -2.09
N ALA A 373 -18.07 14.87 -2.00
CA ALA A 373 -18.20 13.63 -1.25
C ALA A 373 -18.41 13.87 0.25
N LEU A 374 -17.74 14.87 0.83
CA LEU A 374 -17.95 15.27 2.22
C LEU A 374 -19.37 15.82 2.44
N LYS A 375 -19.87 16.66 1.53
CA LYS A 375 -21.24 17.17 1.59
C LYS A 375 -22.28 16.04 1.52
N MET A 376 -22.09 15.07 0.64
CA MET A 376 -22.95 13.88 0.54
C MET A 376 -22.89 13.05 1.82
N ARG A 377 -21.69 12.80 2.36
CA ARG A 377 -21.51 12.09 3.63
C ARG A 377 -22.24 12.76 4.79
N ASP A 378 -22.10 14.08 4.90
CA ASP A 378 -22.73 14.85 5.96
C ASP A 378 -24.27 14.90 5.82
N ALA A 379 -24.77 14.94 4.58
CA ALA A 379 -26.20 14.82 4.30
C ALA A 379 -26.75 13.43 4.68
N SER A 380 -26.09 12.36 4.25
CA SER A 380 -26.45 10.97 4.61
C SER A 380 -26.41 10.74 6.12
N ARG A 381 -25.42 11.30 6.82
CA ARG A 381 -25.35 11.23 8.29
C ARG A 381 -26.52 11.95 8.96
N LYS A 382 -26.93 13.13 8.46
CA LYS A 382 -28.09 13.86 9.00
C LYS A 382 -29.39 13.11 8.79
N GLU A 383 -29.57 12.50 7.62
CA GLU A 383 -30.76 11.68 7.32
C GLU A 383 -30.82 10.44 8.21
N ASN A 384 -29.70 9.75 8.37
CA ASN A 384 -29.62 8.52 9.16
C ASN A 384 -29.65 8.73 10.68
N GLN A 385 -29.27 9.91 11.19
CA GLN A 385 -29.41 10.24 12.61
C GLN A 385 -30.86 10.16 13.11
N GLY A 386 -31.85 10.32 12.23
CA GLY A 386 -33.27 10.13 12.57
C GLY A 386 -33.71 8.66 12.67
N ASN A 387 -32.97 7.73 12.05
CA ASN A 387 -33.34 6.31 11.92
C ASN A 387 -32.42 5.35 12.70
N GLN A 388 -31.27 5.81 13.20
CA GLN A 388 -30.32 4.96 13.92
C GLN A 388 -30.73 4.73 15.39
N GLN A 389 -31.64 3.78 15.62
CA GLN A 389 -31.64 3.04 16.88
C GLN A 389 -30.56 1.96 16.78
N ARG A 390 -29.38 2.24 17.35
CA ARG A 390 -28.34 1.22 17.48
C ARG A 390 -28.90 0.08 18.32
N ASP A 391 -28.90 -1.13 17.78
CA ASP A 391 -29.23 -2.33 18.54
C ASP A 391 -28.16 -2.49 19.65
N PRO A 392 -28.53 -2.33 20.94
CA PRO A 392 -27.57 -2.39 22.04
C PRO A 392 -26.92 -3.78 22.19
N SER A 393 -27.42 -4.79 21.47
CA SER A 393 -26.84 -6.13 21.45
C SER A 393 -25.70 -6.31 20.44
N VAL A 394 -25.44 -5.33 19.55
CA VAL A 394 -24.24 -5.34 18.69
C VAL A 394 -23.13 -4.62 19.45
N PRO A 395 -22.09 -5.35 19.90
CA PRO A 395 -21.00 -4.74 20.63
C PRO A 395 -20.21 -3.79 19.71
N ALA A 396 -19.74 -2.67 20.28
CA ALA A 396 -18.91 -1.73 19.57
C ALA A 396 -17.56 -2.41 19.23
N GLY A 397 -17.41 -2.81 17.97
CA GLY A 397 -16.17 -3.40 17.46
C GLY A 397 -15.07 -2.36 17.22
N PRO A 398 -14.02 -2.73 16.49
CA PRO A 398 -12.95 -1.82 16.03
C PRO A 398 -13.52 -0.58 15.33
N SER A 399 -12.93 0.60 15.55
CA SER A 399 -13.36 1.83 14.87
C SER A 399 -12.88 1.90 13.43
N ILE A 400 -13.65 2.57 12.59
CA ILE A 400 -13.30 2.78 11.18
C ILE A 400 -12.74 4.19 10.98
N PHE A 401 -11.63 4.29 10.27
CA PHE A 401 -11.10 5.53 9.71
C PHE A 401 -11.39 5.58 8.21
N HIS A 402 -12.31 6.45 7.79
CA HIS A 402 -12.72 6.55 6.39
C HIS A 402 -11.68 7.29 5.55
N VAL A 403 -11.21 6.66 4.47
CA VAL A 403 -10.26 7.24 3.52
C VAL A 403 -10.84 7.11 2.09
N PRO A 404 -11.29 8.20 1.46
CA PRO A 404 -11.82 8.13 0.11
C PRO A 404 -10.70 7.85 -0.91
N ILE A 405 -11.04 7.12 -1.97
CA ILE A 405 -10.21 6.95 -3.15
C ILE A 405 -10.76 7.83 -4.26
N VAL A 406 -9.90 8.67 -4.85
CA VAL A 406 -10.20 9.56 -5.97
C VAL A 406 -9.37 9.14 -7.18
N ILE A 407 -10.01 8.92 -8.32
CA ILE A 407 -9.31 8.64 -9.57
C ILE A 407 -8.84 9.95 -10.21
N LEU A 408 -7.54 10.05 -10.48
CA LEU A 408 -6.92 11.21 -11.12
C LEU A 408 -6.23 10.81 -12.44
N PRO A 409 -6.30 11.68 -13.47
CA PRO A 409 -5.88 11.38 -14.83
C PRO A 409 -4.37 11.28 -15.02
#